data_AF-A0A535Z6T3-F1
#
_entry.id   AF-A0A535Z6T3-F1
#
_cell.length_a   1.000
_cell.length_b   1.000
_cell.length_c   1.000
_cell.angle_alpha   90.00
_cell.angle_beta   90.00
_cell.angle_gamma   90.00
#
_symmetry.space_group_name_H-M   'P 1'
#
loop_
_entity.id
_entity.type
_entity.pdbx_description
1 polymer ?
#
loop_
_entity_poly.entity_id
_entity_poly.type
_entity_poly.pdbx_seq_one_letter_code
_entity_poly.pdbx_strand_id
1 'polypeptide(L)'
;MTPPTINTGADGGSDVGIVELNASPVTPKRAGTKRTATKARTSKRTKPATARPPATASATRGPGLHRLVARSELGRTGVVSVETPVGRLAVGISNGRPFAVSDTCRHLFASLGEGRVLRDGCLQCPWHRSRYDVTTGRMVRGPQGLLFLSVREIVRAYTNLLFPLKTYPVVDRGGVLHLDTGS
;
A
#
# COMPACT_ATOMS: atom_id res chain seq x y z
N MET A 1 59.80 -11.81 22.31
CA MET A 1 58.35 -12.06 22.39
C MET A 1 57.92 -11.84 23.84
N THR A 2 57.43 -10.65 24.13
CA THR A 2 56.92 -10.21 25.44
C THR A 2 55.42 -10.49 25.52
N PRO A 3 54.86 -10.93 26.66
CA PRO A 3 53.43 -11.13 26.81
C PRO A 3 52.70 -9.78 26.93
N PRO A 4 51.44 -9.67 26.47
CA PRO A 4 50.65 -8.45 26.63
C PRO A 4 50.09 -8.32 28.05
N THR A 5 50.15 -7.09 28.56
CA THR A 5 49.59 -6.64 29.84
C THR A 5 48.06 -6.63 29.80
N ILE A 6 47.46 -7.20 30.84
CA ILE A 6 46.02 -7.27 31.09
C ILE A 6 45.61 -6.01 31.88
N ASN A 7 44.72 -5.18 31.33
CA ASN A 7 44.10 -4.08 32.07
C ASN A 7 42.70 -4.50 32.52
N THR A 8 42.57 -4.78 33.82
CA THR A 8 41.30 -4.84 34.55
C THR A 8 40.84 -3.43 34.87
N GLY A 9 39.77 -2.98 34.21
CA GLY A 9 39.00 -1.80 34.56
C GLY A 9 37.54 -2.19 34.70
N ALA A 10 37.11 -2.40 35.94
CA ALA A 10 35.71 -2.38 36.34
C ALA A 10 35.24 -0.92 36.41
N ASP A 11 33.93 -0.71 36.21
CA ASP A 11 33.04 0.40 36.61
C ASP A 11 31.91 0.40 35.56
N GLY A 12 30.69 -0.06 35.81
CA GLY A 12 29.81 0.29 36.92
C GLY A 12 28.85 1.39 36.44
N GLY A 13 27.60 1.05 36.08
CA GLY A 13 26.60 2.07 35.75
C GLY A 13 25.48 1.60 34.82
N SER A 14 24.50 0.91 35.39
CA SER A 14 23.22 0.58 34.76
C SER A 14 22.34 1.82 34.75
N ASP A 15 22.01 2.37 33.58
CA ASP A 15 21.01 3.44 33.46
C ASP A 15 19.80 2.93 32.66
N VAL A 16 18.81 2.45 33.41
CA VAL A 16 17.49 2.05 32.91
C VAL A 16 16.68 3.33 32.72
N GLY A 17 16.74 3.90 31.52
CA GLY A 17 15.89 5.01 31.11
C GLY A 17 14.42 4.58 31.01
N ILE A 18 13.64 4.95 32.02
CA ILE A 18 12.18 4.96 32.00
C ILE A 18 11.73 6.01 30.98
N VAL A 19 11.14 5.59 29.87
CA VAL A 19 10.45 6.50 28.94
C VAL A 19 9.05 6.79 29.46
N GLU A 20 8.88 7.98 30.02
CA GLU A 20 7.62 8.52 30.49
C GLU A 20 6.68 8.83 29.30
N LEU A 21 5.50 8.21 29.30
CA LEU A 21 4.44 8.42 28.32
C LEU A 21 3.77 9.77 28.57
N ASN A 22 4.18 10.81 27.84
CA ASN A 22 3.48 12.10 27.85
C ASN A 22 2.22 12.06 26.98
N ALA A 23 1.07 11.89 27.64
CA ALA A 23 -0.25 12.10 27.06
C ALA A 23 -0.57 13.62 27.04
N SER A 24 -0.71 14.20 25.85
CA SER A 24 -1.19 15.58 25.69
C SER A 24 -2.69 15.68 25.93
N PRO A 25 -3.19 16.69 26.66
CA PRO A 25 -4.61 16.89 26.89
C PRO A 25 -5.33 17.46 25.65
N VAL A 26 -6.43 16.80 25.28
CA VAL A 26 -7.38 17.23 24.26
C VAL A 26 -8.22 18.39 24.80
N THR A 27 -8.11 19.57 24.21
CA THR A 27 -8.98 20.72 24.52
C THR A 27 -10.33 20.62 23.79
N PRO A 28 -11.47 20.87 24.45
CA PRO A 28 -12.77 20.89 23.78
C PRO A 28 -12.99 22.19 22.98
N LYS A 29 -13.44 22.06 21.72
CA LYS A 29 -13.88 23.18 20.86
C LYS A 29 -15.25 23.71 21.32
N ARG A 30 -15.31 25.03 21.59
CA ARG A 30 -16.54 25.80 21.82
C ARG A 30 -17.48 25.76 20.60
N ALA A 31 -18.75 25.45 20.84
CA ALA A 31 -19.84 25.60 19.89
C ALA A 31 -20.29 27.06 19.82
N GLY A 32 -20.18 27.67 18.64
CA GLY A 32 -20.59 29.04 18.34
C GLY A 32 -21.97 29.09 17.68
N THR A 33 -22.90 29.71 18.40
CA THR A 33 -24.00 30.62 18.02
C THR A 33 -24.74 30.43 16.69
N LYS A 34 -26.06 30.27 16.86
CA LYS A 34 -27.14 30.26 15.87
C LYS A 34 -27.12 31.50 14.96
N ARG A 35 -27.16 31.30 13.64
CA ARG A 35 -27.45 32.34 12.65
C ARG A 35 -28.87 32.16 12.11
N THR A 36 -29.63 33.24 12.19
CA THR A 36 -31.00 33.46 11.75
C THR A 36 -31.13 33.33 10.22
N ALA A 37 -32.10 32.55 9.77
CA ALA A 37 -32.43 32.38 8.35
C ALA A 37 -33.46 33.43 7.91
N THR A 38 -33.04 34.35 7.04
CA THR A 38 -33.91 35.33 6.39
C THR A 38 -34.51 34.73 5.12
N LYS A 39 -35.83 34.82 4.98
CA LYS A 39 -36.67 34.27 3.91
C LYS A 39 -36.45 35.07 2.62
N ALA A 40 -35.93 34.44 1.56
CA ALA A 40 -35.79 35.06 0.24
C ALA A 40 -36.77 34.44 -0.77
N ARG A 41 -37.49 35.33 -1.46
CA ARG A 41 -38.62 35.11 -2.35
C ARG A 41 -38.30 34.26 -3.59
N THR A 42 -39.25 33.39 -3.91
CA THR A 42 -39.41 32.67 -5.18
C THR A 42 -39.43 33.61 -6.37
N SER A 43 -38.44 33.48 -7.27
CA SER A 43 -38.50 34.04 -8.63
C SER A 43 -38.59 32.89 -9.62
N LYS A 44 -39.75 32.77 -10.28
CA LYS A 44 -39.98 31.86 -11.40
C LYS A 44 -39.14 32.34 -12.60
N ARG A 45 -38.10 31.59 -12.96
CA ARG A 45 -37.35 31.78 -14.21
C ARG A 45 -37.82 30.74 -15.23
N THR A 46 -38.42 31.22 -16.31
CA THR A 46 -38.81 30.46 -17.50
C THR A 46 -37.57 29.86 -18.19
N LYS A 47 -37.62 28.56 -18.54
CA LYS A 47 -36.60 27.85 -19.33
C LYS A 47 -36.78 28.15 -20.82
N PRO A 48 -35.77 28.62 -21.55
CA PRO A 48 -35.73 28.46 -23.00
C PRO A 48 -35.36 27.01 -23.36
N ALA A 49 -36.02 26.45 -24.36
CA ALA A 49 -35.69 25.15 -24.93
C ALA A 49 -34.29 25.19 -25.56
N THR A 50 -33.32 24.51 -24.95
CA THR A 50 -31.98 24.33 -25.52
C THR A 50 -32.03 23.21 -26.56
N ALA A 51 -31.63 23.56 -27.77
CA ALA A 51 -31.41 22.65 -28.88
C ALA A 51 -30.58 21.42 -28.46
N ARG A 52 -30.95 20.27 -29.01
CA ARG A 52 -30.21 18.99 -28.87
C ARG A 52 -28.75 19.22 -29.30
N PRO A 53 -27.75 19.01 -28.42
CA PRO A 53 -26.36 19.06 -28.87
C PRO A 53 -26.13 17.97 -29.93
N PRO A 54 -25.26 18.22 -30.92
CA PRO A 54 -24.89 17.18 -31.88
C PRO A 54 -24.31 16.00 -31.09
N ALA A 55 -24.66 14.79 -31.51
CA ALA A 55 -24.12 13.56 -30.95
C ALA A 55 -22.60 13.68 -30.94
N THR A 56 -22.02 13.79 -29.73
CA THR A 56 -20.57 13.71 -29.55
C THR A 56 -20.13 12.41 -30.18
N ALA A 57 -19.32 12.53 -31.23
CA ALA A 57 -18.62 11.42 -31.83
C ALA A 57 -18.02 10.58 -30.70
N SER A 58 -18.40 9.30 -30.68
CA SER A 58 -17.90 8.33 -29.71
C SER A 58 -16.39 8.29 -29.85
N ALA A 59 -15.68 8.95 -28.93
CA ALA A 59 -14.24 8.83 -28.84
C ALA A 59 -13.95 7.34 -28.65
N THR A 60 -13.26 6.74 -29.61
CA THR A 60 -12.77 5.37 -29.48
C THR A 60 -11.97 5.32 -28.17
N ARG A 61 -12.55 4.68 -27.15
CA ARG A 61 -11.95 4.56 -25.83
C ARG A 61 -10.71 3.69 -26.04
N GLY A 62 -9.54 4.34 -26.08
CA GLY A 62 -8.27 3.63 -26.05
C GLY A 62 -8.21 2.69 -24.85
N PRO A 63 -7.27 1.73 -24.84
CA PRO A 63 -7.13 0.78 -23.74
C PRO A 63 -7.19 1.52 -22.40
N GLY A 64 -8.11 1.07 -21.54
CA GLY A 64 -8.44 1.77 -20.30
C GLY A 64 -7.22 1.81 -19.38
N LEU A 65 -6.57 2.96 -19.28
CA LEU A 65 -5.54 3.17 -18.27
C LEU A 65 -6.22 3.63 -16.99
N HIS A 66 -6.23 2.78 -15.97
CA HIS A 66 -6.74 3.14 -14.65
C HIS A 66 -5.57 3.65 -13.79
N ARG A 67 -5.62 4.92 -13.39
CA ARG A 67 -4.58 5.53 -12.54
C ARG A 67 -4.49 4.78 -11.21
N LEU A 68 -3.28 4.39 -10.82
CA LEU A 68 -3.02 3.73 -9.54
C LEU A 68 -2.47 4.73 -8.51
N VAL A 69 -1.19 5.09 -8.63
CA VAL A 69 -0.46 5.87 -7.63
C VAL A 69 0.71 6.59 -8.30
N ALA A 70 1.08 7.78 -7.81
CA ALA A 70 2.31 8.42 -8.26
C ALA A 70 3.53 7.70 -7.65
N ARG A 71 4.61 7.56 -8.42
CA ARG A 71 5.84 6.91 -7.94
C ARG A 71 6.41 7.59 -6.70
N SER A 72 6.25 8.90 -6.59
CA SER A 72 6.65 9.71 -5.43
C SER A 72 5.83 9.44 -4.17
N GLU A 73 4.62 8.88 -4.29
CA GLU A 73 3.71 8.60 -3.17
C GLU A 73 3.97 7.24 -2.51
N LEU A 74 4.82 6.38 -3.09
CA LEU A 74 5.11 5.03 -2.57
C LEU A 74 5.90 5.03 -1.25
N GLY A 75 6.45 6.17 -0.85
CA GLY A 75 7.20 6.33 0.39
C GLY A 75 8.38 5.36 0.53
N ARG A 76 8.76 5.08 1.79
CA ARG A 76 9.91 4.22 2.12
C ARG A 76 9.62 2.72 2.01
N THR A 77 8.35 2.32 2.04
CA THR A 77 7.93 0.92 1.91
C THR A 77 7.99 0.47 0.45
N GLY A 78 7.84 1.38 -0.50
CA GLY A 78 7.91 1.07 -1.93
C GLY A 78 6.67 0.36 -2.48
N VAL A 79 5.61 0.26 -1.68
CA VAL A 79 4.33 -0.38 -2.02
C VAL A 79 3.19 0.29 -1.26
N VAL A 80 2.02 0.37 -1.88
CA VAL A 80 0.76 0.81 -1.27
C VAL A 80 -0.41 -0.04 -1.77
N SER A 81 -1.52 -0.06 -1.03
CA SER A 81 -2.78 -0.64 -1.49
C SER A 81 -3.58 0.38 -2.29
N VAL A 82 -4.15 -0.04 -3.42
CA VAL A 82 -5.01 0.80 -4.28
C VAL A 82 -6.29 0.04 -4.61
N GLU A 83 -7.44 0.69 -4.45
CA GLU A 83 -8.73 0.16 -4.90
C GLU A 83 -8.88 0.37 -6.40
N THR A 84 -9.23 -0.69 -7.12
CA THR A 84 -9.37 -0.67 -8.59
C THR A 84 -10.62 -1.43 -9.03
N PRO A 85 -11.07 -1.28 -10.28
CA PRO A 85 -12.20 -2.05 -10.81
C PRO A 85 -12.00 -3.57 -10.79
N VAL A 86 -10.76 -4.07 -10.73
CA VAL A 86 -10.43 -5.50 -10.69
C VAL A 86 -10.15 -6.02 -9.27
N GLY A 87 -10.41 -5.18 -8.26
CA GLY A 87 -10.18 -5.44 -6.85
C GLY A 87 -9.03 -4.63 -6.25
N ARG A 88 -8.72 -4.89 -4.98
CA ARG A 88 -7.64 -4.22 -4.26
C ARG A 88 -6.28 -4.78 -4.67
N LEU A 89 -5.38 -3.89 -5.08
CA LEU A 89 -4.04 -4.24 -5.56
C LEU A 89 -2.96 -3.67 -4.66
N ALA A 90 -1.92 -4.46 -4.41
CA ALA A 90 -0.64 -3.97 -3.89
C ALA A 90 0.18 -3.46 -5.09
N VAL A 91 0.44 -2.16 -5.13
CA VAL A 91 1.10 -1.48 -6.24
C VAL A 91 2.41 -0.88 -5.75
N GLY A 92 3.49 -1.10 -6.49
CA GLY A 92 4.81 -0.61 -6.07
C GLY A 92 5.87 -0.64 -7.16
N ILE A 93 7.12 -0.40 -6.75
CA ILE A 93 8.30 -0.54 -7.61
C ILE A 93 9.18 -1.66 -7.05
N SER A 94 9.49 -2.65 -7.87
CA SER A 94 10.44 -3.72 -7.56
C SER A 94 11.59 -3.69 -8.58
N ASN A 95 12.83 -3.63 -8.11
CA ASN A 95 14.03 -3.55 -8.95
C ASN A 95 13.91 -2.48 -10.05
N GLY A 96 13.37 -1.31 -9.69
CA GLY A 96 13.16 -0.18 -10.60
C GLY A 96 11.95 -0.28 -11.53
N ARG A 97 11.23 -1.41 -11.57
CA ARG A 97 10.09 -1.66 -12.45
C ARG A 97 8.76 -1.59 -11.68
N PRO A 98 7.70 -1.03 -12.26
CA PRO A 98 6.39 -1.04 -11.62
C PRO A 98 5.77 -2.42 -11.61
N PHE A 99 5.00 -2.70 -10.56
CA PHE A 99 4.21 -3.92 -10.45
C PHE A 99 2.85 -3.61 -9.80
N ALA A 100 1.86 -4.46 -10.09
CA ALA A 100 0.66 -4.59 -9.31
C ALA A 100 0.32 -6.08 -9.13
N VAL A 101 -0.01 -6.46 -7.90
CA VAL A 101 -0.47 -7.80 -7.56
C VAL A 101 -1.72 -7.75 -6.71
N SER A 102 -2.50 -8.83 -6.65
CA SER A 102 -3.63 -8.93 -5.71
C SER A 102 -3.15 -8.64 -4.28
N ASP A 103 -3.86 -7.77 -3.55
CA ASP A 103 -3.40 -7.22 -2.26
C ASP A 103 -3.53 -8.17 -1.05
N THR A 104 -3.98 -9.40 -1.26
CA THR A 104 -4.29 -10.31 -0.16
C THR A 104 -3.19 -11.36 -0.02
N CYS A 105 -2.51 -11.35 1.14
CA CYS A 105 -1.52 -12.37 1.45
C CYS A 105 -2.15 -13.77 1.44
N ARG A 106 -1.52 -14.71 0.74
CA ARG A 106 -1.99 -16.09 0.61
C ARG A 106 -1.81 -16.96 1.86
N HIS A 107 -1.21 -16.41 2.91
CA HIS A 107 -1.09 -17.10 4.19
C HIS A 107 -2.30 -16.83 5.09
N LEU A 108 -2.46 -15.59 5.57
CA LEU A 108 -3.55 -15.19 6.48
C LEU A 108 -4.20 -13.87 6.05
N PHE A 109 -4.26 -13.61 4.76
CA PHE A 109 -5.08 -12.54 4.15
C PHE A 109 -4.74 -11.08 4.50
N ALA A 110 -3.59 -10.85 5.15
CA ALA A 110 -3.05 -9.50 5.37
C ALA A 110 -3.01 -8.67 4.08
N SER A 111 -3.23 -7.36 4.22
CA SER A 111 -2.99 -6.38 3.17
C SER A 111 -1.50 -6.34 2.81
N LEU A 112 -1.14 -6.62 1.56
CA LEU A 112 0.25 -6.64 1.12
C LEU A 112 0.80 -5.23 0.85
N GLY A 113 -0.07 -4.26 0.52
CA GLY A 113 0.29 -2.86 0.38
C GLY A 113 0.63 -2.17 1.69
N GLU A 114 0.29 -2.75 2.83
CA GLU A 114 0.80 -2.37 4.16
C GLU A 114 2.19 -2.98 4.46
N GLY A 115 2.70 -3.81 3.55
CA GLY A 115 4.00 -4.43 3.63
C GLY A 115 5.14 -3.53 3.16
N ARG A 116 6.16 -4.14 2.57
CA ARG A 116 7.30 -3.43 1.99
C ARG A 116 7.98 -4.21 0.87
N VAL A 117 8.53 -3.49 -0.09
CA VAL A 117 9.47 -4.04 -1.07
C VAL A 117 10.86 -4.08 -0.45
N LEU A 118 11.52 -5.22 -0.56
CA LEU A 118 12.87 -5.45 -0.05
C LEU A 118 13.93 -5.09 -1.11
N ARG A 119 15.19 -5.03 -0.69
CA ARG A 119 16.32 -4.73 -1.58
C ARG A 119 16.52 -5.78 -2.67
N ASP A 120 16.07 -7.01 -2.45
CA ASP A 120 16.07 -8.10 -3.43
C ASP A 120 14.87 -8.03 -4.40
N GLY A 121 14.02 -7.00 -4.27
CA GLY A 121 12.83 -6.81 -5.10
C GLY A 121 11.60 -7.59 -4.64
N CYS A 122 11.72 -8.42 -3.59
CA CYS A 122 10.56 -9.16 -3.09
C CYS A 122 9.58 -8.27 -2.34
N LEU A 123 8.29 -8.51 -2.53
CA LEU A 123 7.23 -7.94 -1.68
C LEU A 123 7.10 -8.77 -0.40
N GLN A 124 7.27 -8.13 0.75
CA GLN A 124 7.18 -8.75 2.06
C GLN A 124 5.86 -8.39 2.75
N CYS A 125 5.12 -9.41 3.18
CA CYS A 125 3.91 -9.29 3.98
C CYS A 125 4.20 -8.68 5.37
N PRO A 126 3.35 -7.76 5.87
CA PRO A 126 3.59 -7.05 7.14
C PRO A 126 3.47 -7.94 8.38
N TRP A 127 2.66 -9.00 8.35
CA TRP A 127 2.44 -9.85 9.52
C TRP A 127 3.56 -10.86 9.73
N HIS A 128 3.59 -11.90 8.89
CA HIS A 128 4.49 -13.04 9.06
C HIS A 128 5.66 -13.01 8.07
N ARG A 129 5.92 -11.87 7.43
CA ARG A 129 7.12 -11.66 6.61
C ARG A 129 7.31 -12.64 5.44
N SER A 130 6.25 -13.36 5.02
CA SER A 130 6.24 -14.12 3.77
C SER A 130 6.65 -13.20 2.62
N ARG A 131 7.45 -13.72 1.70
CA ARG A 131 7.96 -12.94 0.56
C ARG A 131 7.40 -13.47 -0.74
N TYR A 132 7.07 -12.55 -1.63
CA TYR A 132 6.55 -12.83 -2.95
C TYR A 132 7.47 -12.23 -4.01
N ASP A 133 7.69 -13.01 -5.06
CA ASP A 133 8.13 -12.47 -6.34
C ASP A 133 6.92 -11.81 -7.00
N VAL A 134 7.00 -10.49 -7.20
CA VAL A 134 5.90 -9.69 -7.76
C VAL A 134 5.72 -9.88 -9.26
N THR A 135 6.71 -10.45 -9.94
CA THR A 135 6.63 -10.71 -11.40
C THR A 135 5.83 -11.97 -11.70
N THR A 136 5.97 -12.99 -10.86
CA THR A 136 5.27 -14.28 -11.00
C THR A 136 4.10 -14.45 -10.04
N GLY A 137 4.01 -13.60 -9.02
CA GLY A 137 3.04 -13.70 -7.93
C GLY A 137 3.32 -14.84 -6.94
N ARG A 138 4.42 -15.58 -7.10
CA ARG A 138 4.74 -16.77 -6.29
C ARG A 138 5.33 -16.37 -4.94
N MET A 139 4.95 -17.10 -3.91
CA MET A 139 5.61 -17.04 -2.61
C MET A 139 6.99 -17.69 -2.72
N VAL A 140 8.05 -16.88 -2.60
CA VAL A 140 9.44 -17.34 -2.63
C VAL A 140 9.97 -17.69 -1.24
N ARG A 141 9.34 -17.14 -0.18
CA ARG A 141 9.64 -17.48 1.20
C ARG A 141 8.35 -17.55 2.01
N GLY A 142 8.16 -18.68 2.70
CA GLY A 142 7.02 -18.92 3.60
C GLY A 142 6.93 -17.96 4.78
N PRO A 143 5.87 -18.06 5.60
CA PRO A 143 5.73 -17.29 6.83
C PRO A 143 6.91 -17.52 7.79
N GLN A 144 7.23 -16.48 8.54
CA GLN A 144 8.30 -16.41 9.53
C GLN A 144 7.71 -16.15 10.92
N GLY A 145 8.50 -16.45 11.94
CA GLY A 145 8.05 -16.43 13.34
C GLY A 145 7.97 -17.85 13.88
N LEU A 146 8.20 -17.99 15.18
CA LEU A 146 8.39 -19.29 15.84
C LEU A 146 7.25 -20.28 15.56
N LEU A 147 6.01 -19.79 15.57
CA LEU A 147 4.80 -20.59 15.33
C LEU A 147 4.67 -21.14 13.90
N PHE A 148 5.41 -20.58 12.93
CA PHE A 148 5.26 -20.92 11.52
C PHE A 148 6.46 -21.65 10.92
N LEU A 149 7.55 -21.83 11.67
CA LEU A 149 8.79 -22.43 11.15
C LEU A 149 8.59 -23.86 10.64
N SER A 150 7.78 -24.66 11.31
CA SER A 150 7.47 -26.05 10.94
C SER A 150 6.59 -26.16 9.69
N VAL A 151 5.75 -25.15 9.41
CA VAL A 151 4.78 -25.19 8.31
C VAL A 151 5.15 -24.30 7.12
N ARG A 152 6.22 -23.50 7.21
CA ARG A 152 6.52 -22.47 6.21
C ARG A 152 6.67 -23.00 4.78
N GLU A 153 7.26 -24.18 4.62
CA GLU A 153 7.46 -24.79 3.29
C GLU A 153 6.17 -25.41 2.76
N ILE A 154 5.35 -25.99 3.64
CA ILE A 154 4.02 -26.50 3.29
C ILE A 154 3.14 -25.34 2.83
N VAL A 155 3.10 -24.24 3.59
CA VAL A 155 2.37 -23.02 3.20
C VAL A 155 2.88 -22.49 1.87
N ARG A 156 4.20 -22.38 1.68
CA ARG A 156 4.79 -21.93 0.41
C ARG A 156 4.38 -22.82 -0.76
N ALA A 157 4.49 -24.13 -0.61
CA ALA A 157 4.18 -25.09 -1.67
C ALA A 157 2.67 -25.07 -2.02
N TYR A 158 1.81 -25.14 -1.00
CA TYR A 158 0.37 -25.18 -1.16
C TYR A 158 -0.17 -23.89 -1.81
N THR A 159 0.27 -22.72 -1.32
CA THR A 159 -0.16 -21.43 -1.88
C THR A 159 0.27 -21.24 -3.33
N ASN A 160 1.49 -21.68 -3.68
CA ASN A 160 1.99 -21.61 -5.05
C ASN A 160 1.29 -22.60 -5.99
N LEU A 161 0.83 -23.74 -5.48
CA LEU A 161 0.12 -24.74 -6.26
C LEU A 161 -1.30 -24.29 -6.60
N LEU A 162 -2.01 -23.72 -5.62
CA LEU A 162 -3.45 -23.49 -5.75
C LEU A 162 -3.84 -22.03 -6.03
N PHE A 163 -3.09 -21.07 -5.49
CA PHE A 163 -3.51 -19.66 -5.54
C PHE A 163 -2.32 -18.68 -5.39
N PRO A 164 -1.39 -18.60 -6.37
CA PRO A 164 -0.42 -17.50 -6.39
C PRO A 164 -1.13 -16.13 -6.40
N LEU A 165 -0.37 -15.06 -6.14
CA LEU A 165 -0.92 -13.72 -6.33
C LEU A 165 -1.23 -13.51 -7.82
N LYS A 166 -2.36 -12.90 -8.11
CA LYS A 166 -2.65 -12.45 -9.48
C LYS A 166 -1.72 -11.26 -9.77
N THR A 167 -1.10 -11.25 -10.94
CA THR A 167 -0.28 -10.14 -11.41
C THR A 167 -1.06 -9.35 -12.45
N TYR A 168 -0.82 -8.04 -12.48
CA TYR A 168 -1.52 -7.13 -13.37
C TYR A 168 -0.52 -6.23 -14.10
N PRO A 169 -0.73 -5.98 -15.41
CA PRO A 169 0.16 -5.12 -16.18
C PRO A 169 0.08 -3.68 -15.68
N VAL A 170 1.24 -3.09 -15.43
CA VAL A 170 1.36 -1.69 -14.98
C VAL A 170 2.32 -0.96 -15.91
N VAL A 171 1.89 0.22 -16.36
CA VAL A 171 2.73 1.13 -17.14
C VAL A 171 3.02 2.39 -16.33
N ASP A 172 4.27 2.86 -16.43
CA ASP A 172 4.67 4.18 -15.90
C ASP A 172 4.45 5.22 -17.01
N ARG A 173 3.66 6.25 -16.71
CA ARG A 173 3.44 7.41 -17.61
C ARG A 173 3.81 8.67 -16.85
N GLY A 174 5.03 9.16 -17.09
CA GLY A 174 5.51 10.41 -16.50
C GLY A 174 5.59 10.37 -14.97
N GLY A 175 5.94 9.23 -14.38
CA GLY A 175 6.05 9.06 -12.93
C GLY A 175 4.74 8.68 -12.24
N VAL A 176 3.66 8.44 -13.00
CA VAL A 176 2.38 7.94 -12.47
C VAL A 176 2.13 6.54 -13.00
N LEU A 177 1.90 5.61 -12.07
CA LEU A 177 1.62 4.22 -12.37
C LEU A 177 0.16 4.07 -12.77
N HIS A 178 -0.08 3.33 -13.85
CA HIS A 178 -1.40 3.03 -14.36
C HIS A 178 -1.54 1.53 -14.55
N LEU A 179 -2.66 0.98 -14.10
CA LEU A 179 -3.11 -0.36 -14.46
C LEU A 179 -3.52 -0.31 -15.93
N ASP A 180 -2.90 -1.17 -16.73
CA ASP A 180 -3.31 -1.37 -18.11
C ASP A 180 -4.48 -2.34 -18.13
N THR A 181 -5.72 -1.82 -18.19
CA THR A 181 -6.90 -2.66 -18.39
C THR A 181 -7.19 -2.86 -19.87
N GLY A 182 -6.16 -2.79 -20.72
CA GLY A 182 -6.26 -2.83 -22.17
C GLY A 182 -7.05 -4.03 -22.69
N SER A 183 -8.19 -3.67 -23.31
CA SER A 183 -9.08 -4.39 -24.23
C SER A 183 -9.34 -5.88 -23.97
#